data_AF-C4LV16-F1
#
_entry.id   AF-C4LV16-F1
#
_cell.length_a   1.000
_cell.length_b   1.000
_cell.length_c   1.000
_cell.angle_alpha   90.00
_cell.angle_beta   90.00
_cell.angle_gamma   90.00
#
_symmetry.space_group_name_H-M   'P 1'
#
loop_
_entity.id
_entity.type
_entity.pdbx_description
1 polymer ?
#
loop_
_entity_poly.entity_id
_entity_poly.type
_entity_poly.pdbx_seq_one_letter_code
_entity_poly.pdbx_strand_id
1 'polypeptide(L)'
;MLGMTKLSTLQLCHIFSYVEYFDLKHFIQINHKCQRVCNHLIQVQCLERNLINVNVPLYSLHLTPSILNGDSANDKFTTFDYKQLTHLSNNSTLKALCFSYNATTEYHLLSNIIHQLPLHSLTKIDLGTYDIGEENIIKYATLIGTTQTSLKTLSFWKDPGKNARFSEPREVEMFSKLVKCENLRCFVWSPSFVSMQKLTLLNLFYHLDTFNESVDDLKKLPNLCSLIIRSTTLSQFYSIHRVSELSQLTYLNISGTQINKDPAVFSLDKCSNLKYISVYYIASISEEVFDILKYSTKFHVQFQLYSIPLENNEFAPFNLTGTQLDPKRILILHMTMVQRKIKSRFAKALFNRFQQWPPNLYFKGYSTFDVSNIHKYTGISNSLVRLELHFIEQLLNLNSVNSFSYLTSLSIKHCKIKTEEPIPLNGLISLQRLCISHCDNVQFLSISDITSLTSFTLKDQTCFTPLLPHLIQLTNLKQISLSNISNVTDNDIEFLILLNNIRHYIFEEDSIFQEKEKYFATPTRTVSFVTHQD
;
A
#
# COMPACT_ATOMS: atom_id res chain seq x y z
N MET A 1 27.25 12.92 37.49
CA MET A 1 27.53 12.29 36.17
C MET A 1 26.44 11.29 35.88
N LEU A 2 25.36 11.71 35.20
CA LEU A 2 24.34 10.79 34.70
C LEU A 2 24.83 10.24 33.37
N GLY A 3 25.04 8.92 33.30
CA GLY A 3 25.46 8.25 32.07
C GLY A 3 24.41 8.44 30.98
N MET A 4 24.72 9.27 29.98
CA MET A 4 23.92 9.38 28.78
C MET A 4 23.90 8.01 28.08
N THR A 5 22.77 7.32 28.14
CA THR A 5 22.54 6.10 27.38
C THR A 5 22.63 6.43 25.89
N LYS A 6 23.65 5.89 25.21
CA LYS A 6 23.79 5.99 23.76
C LYS A 6 22.56 5.33 23.12
N LEU A 7 21.81 6.08 22.33
CA LEU A 7 20.79 5.52 21.43
C LEU A 7 21.46 4.50 20.50
N SER A 8 20.83 3.35 20.30
CA SER A 8 21.29 2.37 19.32
C SER A 8 21.11 2.90 17.90
N THR A 9 21.91 2.42 16.96
CA THR A 9 21.82 2.78 15.53
C THR A 9 20.40 2.60 14.99
N LEU A 10 19.71 1.53 15.41
CA LEU A 10 18.33 1.23 14.99
C LEU A 10 17.32 2.27 15.47
N GLN A 11 17.47 2.75 16.72
CA GLN A 11 16.63 3.79 17.28
C GLN A 11 16.85 5.14 16.58
N LEU A 12 18.09 5.46 16.22
CA LEU A 12 18.39 6.65 15.44
C LEU A 12 17.80 6.56 14.02
N CYS A 13 17.86 5.40 13.35
CA CYS A 13 17.24 5.20 12.03
C CYS A 13 15.72 5.40 12.04
N HIS A 14 15.01 4.93 13.07
CA HIS A 14 13.56 5.16 13.24
C HIS A 14 13.20 6.62 13.53
N ILE A 15 14.07 7.37 14.19
CA ILE A 15 13.84 8.81 14.44
C ILE A 15 14.02 9.59 13.13
N PHE A 16 15.04 9.27 12.35
CA PHE A 16 15.35 10.02 11.12
C PHE A 16 14.55 9.61 9.88
N SER A 17 13.79 8.52 9.91
CA SER A 17 12.87 8.15 8.82
C SER A 17 11.71 9.13 8.62
N TYR A 18 11.53 10.07 9.54
CA TYR A 18 10.46 11.09 9.53
C TYR A 18 11.01 12.52 9.45
N VAL A 19 12.31 12.70 9.24
CA VAL A 19 12.97 14.01 9.27
C VAL A 19 13.33 14.42 7.85
N GLU A 20 12.91 15.61 7.42
CA GLU A 20 13.29 16.13 6.10
C GLU A 20 14.81 16.36 6.02
N TYR A 21 15.40 16.21 4.82
CA TYR A 21 16.85 16.37 4.61
C TYR A 21 17.39 17.71 5.17
N PHE A 22 16.59 18.78 5.12
CA PHE A 22 16.96 20.10 5.64
C PHE A 22 17.20 20.10 7.17
N ASP A 23 16.42 19.31 7.91
CA ASP A 23 16.56 19.16 9.36
C ASP A 23 17.70 18.20 9.71
N LEU A 24 17.94 17.18 8.89
CA LEU A 24 19.12 16.29 8.98
C LEU A 24 20.45 17.04 8.79
N LYS A 25 20.49 18.08 7.94
CA LYS A 25 21.68 18.92 7.70
C LYS A 25 22.11 19.68 8.97
N HIS A 26 21.16 20.18 9.75
CA HIS A 26 21.44 20.82 11.04
C HIS A 26 21.97 19.81 12.08
N PHE A 27 21.46 18.57 12.08
CA PHE A 27 21.96 17.51 12.97
C PHE A 27 23.41 17.08 12.68
N ILE A 28 23.83 17.07 11.41
CA ILE A 28 25.19 16.71 10.99
C ILE A 28 26.21 17.76 11.47
N GLN A 29 25.84 19.04 11.49
CA GLN A 29 26.72 20.12 11.96
C GLN A 29 26.93 20.09 13.49
N ILE A 30 26.03 19.46 14.24
CA ILE A 30 26.06 19.43 15.71
C ILE A 30 26.81 18.20 16.24
N ASN A 31 26.92 17.09 15.49
CA ASN A 31 27.56 15.88 15.99
C ASN A 31 28.15 14.95 14.90
N HIS A 32 29.48 14.87 14.84
CA HIS A 32 30.21 13.96 13.92
C HIS A 32 29.85 12.47 14.07
N LYS A 33 29.25 12.02 15.19
CA LYS A 33 28.77 10.63 15.33
C LYS A 33 27.51 10.33 14.50
N CYS A 34 26.74 11.33 14.11
CA CYS A 34 25.56 11.17 13.25
C CYS A 34 25.92 10.90 11.77
N GLN A 35 27.17 11.13 11.38
CA GLN A 35 27.68 10.78 10.05
C GLN A 35 27.61 9.26 9.79
N ARG A 36 27.85 8.43 10.82
CA ARG A 36 27.68 6.97 10.73
C ARG A 36 26.22 6.55 10.56
N VAL A 37 25.28 7.29 11.15
CA VAL A 37 23.83 7.05 11.03
C VAL A 37 23.34 7.47 9.65
N CYS A 38 23.79 8.61 9.11
CA CYS A 38 23.50 9.00 7.74
C CYS A 38 24.08 8.02 6.72
N ASN A 39 25.28 7.47 6.98
CA ASN A 39 25.85 6.39 6.17
C ASN A 39 25.10 5.05 6.32
N HIS A 40 24.33 4.85 7.40
CA HIS A 40 23.47 3.68 7.64
C HIS A 40 22.01 3.89 7.21
N LEU A 41 21.57 5.14 7.05
CA LEU A 41 20.36 5.51 6.33
C LEU A 41 20.68 5.31 4.84
N ILE A 42 20.67 4.05 4.44
CA ILE A 42 20.99 3.55 3.09
C ILE A 42 20.10 4.15 1.99
N GLN A 43 19.09 4.95 2.37
CA GLN A 43 18.13 5.62 1.50
C GLN A 43 18.05 7.11 1.88
N VAL A 44 18.44 7.99 0.97
CA VAL A 44 18.14 9.42 1.10
C VAL A 44 16.88 9.72 0.32
N GLN A 45 15.81 10.09 1.02
CA GLN A 45 14.61 10.66 0.41
C GLN A 45 14.81 12.17 0.30
N CYS A 46 15.02 12.66 -0.91
CA CYS A 46 15.28 14.06 -1.19
C CYS A 46 14.20 14.63 -2.09
N LEU A 47 13.64 15.78 -1.70
CA LEU A 47 12.92 16.62 -2.66
C LEU A 47 13.92 17.10 -3.71
N GLU A 48 13.49 17.16 -4.97
CA GLU A 48 14.35 17.55 -6.09
C GLU A 48 15.11 18.86 -5.83
N ARG A 49 14.43 19.89 -5.29
CA ARG A 49 15.05 21.18 -4.89
C ARG A 49 16.22 21.06 -3.90
N ASN A 50 16.32 19.96 -3.15
CA ASN A 50 17.33 19.74 -2.13
C ASN A 50 18.53 18.91 -2.62
N LEU A 51 18.49 18.37 -3.85
CA LEU A 51 19.54 17.53 -4.45
C LEU A 51 20.93 18.20 -4.43
N ILE A 52 20.97 19.52 -4.57
CA ILE A 52 22.21 20.33 -4.60
C ILE A 52 23.04 20.24 -3.31
N ASN A 53 22.43 19.76 -2.22
CA ASN A 53 23.09 19.66 -0.92
C ASN A 53 23.69 18.26 -0.66
N VAL A 54 23.46 17.27 -1.53
CA VAL A 54 23.85 15.87 -1.30
C VAL A 54 25.36 15.66 -1.51
N ASN A 55 26.18 16.07 -0.53
CA ASN A 55 27.65 15.99 -0.62
C ASN A 55 28.25 14.74 0.04
N VAL A 56 27.49 13.65 0.16
CA VAL A 56 27.94 12.40 0.81
C VAL A 56 27.82 11.21 -0.15
N PRO A 57 28.73 10.21 -0.09
CA PRO A 57 28.56 8.95 -0.80
C PRO A 57 27.25 8.27 -0.37
N LEU A 58 26.50 7.75 -1.34
CA LEU A 58 25.18 7.15 -1.12
C LEU A 58 25.15 5.74 -1.70
N TYR A 59 24.31 4.88 -1.11
CA TYR A 59 24.02 3.56 -1.67
C TYR A 59 22.71 3.55 -2.47
N SER A 60 21.65 4.19 -1.94
CA SER A 60 20.37 4.40 -2.63
C SER A 60 19.96 5.87 -2.59
N LEU A 61 19.51 6.40 -3.72
CA LEU A 61 18.96 7.74 -3.85
C LEU A 61 17.47 7.65 -4.22
N HIS A 62 16.60 8.16 -3.34
CA HIS A 62 15.15 8.22 -3.53
C HIS A 62 14.73 9.66 -3.80
N LEU A 63 14.19 9.91 -4.99
CA LEU A 63 13.79 11.24 -5.46
C LEU A 63 12.27 11.36 -5.51
N THR A 64 11.76 12.41 -4.87
CA THR A 64 10.36 12.82 -4.92
C THR A 64 10.32 14.22 -5.51
N PRO A 65 9.87 14.41 -6.76
CA PRO A 65 9.75 15.75 -7.33
C PRO A 65 8.64 16.50 -6.60
N SER A 66 8.88 17.78 -6.36
CA SER A 66 7.89 18.68 -5.78
C SER A 66 6.88 19.10 -6.85
N ILE A 67 5.61 18.73 -6.67
CA ILE A 67 4.51 19.23 -7.50
C ILE A 67 4.28 20.71 -7.11
N LEU A 68 4.40 21.63 -8.06
CA LEU A 68 3.90 23.00 -7.87
C LEU A 68 2.37 22.95 -7.98
N ASN A 69 1.68 23.16 -6.86
CA ASN A 69 0.25 23.45 -6.76
C ASN A 69 -0.71 22.44 -7.42
N GLY A 70 -1.17 21.47 -6.63
CA GLY A 70 -2.60 21.24 -6.39
C GLY A 70 -3.56 20.95 -7.55
N ASP A 71 -3.11 20.79 -8.78
CA ASP A 71 -4.00 20.52 -9.91
C ASP A 71 -3.38 19.44 -10.80
N SER A 72 -3.95 18.23 -10.76
CA SER A 72 -3.58 17.13 -11.64
C SER A 72 -3.77 17.42 -13.13
N ALA A 73 -4.35 18.58 -13.47
CA ALA A 73 -4.59 19.07 -14.82
C ALA A 73 -3.57 20.12 -15.31
N ASN A 74 -2.65 20.61 -14.47
CA ASN A 74 -1.65 21.62 -14.88
C ASN A 74 -0.22 21.06 -14.87
N ASP A 75 0.29 20.73 -16.05
CA ASP A 75 1.63 20.16 -16.33
C ASP A 75 2.81 21.14 -16.13
N LYS A 76 2.81 21.99 -15.10
CA LYS A 76 3.95 22.90 -14.84
C LYS A 76 4.78 22.45 -13.64
N PHE A 77 5.72 21.54 -13.92
CA PHE A 77 6.75 21.14 -12.96
C PHE A 77 7.75 22.28 -12.68
N THR A 78 8.38 22.26 -11.50
CA THR A 78 9.53 23.12 -11.22
C THR A 78 10.67 22.77 -12.19
N THR A 79 11.18 23.73 -12.96
CA THR A 79 12.39 23.53 -13.76
C THR A 79 13.58 23.35 -12.83
N PHE A 80 14.03 22.11 -12.62
CA PHE A 80 15.25 21.83 -11.89
C PHE A 80 16.47 22.00 -12.79
N ASP A 81 17.47 22.74 -12.31
CA ASP A 81 18.72 22.94 -13.03
C ASP A 81 19.67 21.76 -12.81
N TYR A 82 19.54 20.76 -13.69
CA TYR A 82 20.35 19.53 -13.68
C TYR A 82 21.87 19.77 -13.72
N LYS A 83 22.33 20.98 -14.13
CA LYS A 83 23.76 21.34 -14.15
C LYS A 83 24.41 21.33 -12.77
N GLN A 84 23.62 21.33 -11.70
CA GLN A 84 24.10 21.38 -10.31
C GLN A 84 24.39 20.00 -9.69
N LEU A 85 24.16 18.91 -10.44
CA LEU A 85 24.35 17.53 -9.97
C LEU A 85 25.80 16.99 -10.09
N THR A 86 26.77 17.83 -10.46
CA THR A 86 28.16 17.42 -10.76
C THR A 86 28.82 16.55 -9.69
N HIS A 87 28.42 16.69 -8.42
CA HIS A 87 28.92 15.89 -7.30
C HIS A 87 28.54 14.39 -7.36
N LEU A 88 27.44 14.02 -8.04
CA LEU A 88 27.04 12.62 -8.20
C LEU A 88 28.05 11.80 -9.00
N SER A 89 28.85 12.46 -9.85
CA SER A 89 29.86 11.77 -10.65
C SER A 89 30.98 11.11 -9.85
N ASN A 90 31.24 11.63 -8.65
CA ASN A 90 32.22 11.08 -7.73
C ASN A 90 31.65 9.99 -6.82
N ASN A 91 30.34 9.70 -6.91
CA ASN A 91 29.65 8.74 -6.06
C ASN A 91 29.78 7.31 -6.60
N SER A 92 30.94 6.69 -6.36
CA SER A 92 31.21 5.30 -6.75
C SER A 92 30.38 4.25 -5.99
N THR A 93 29.74 4.65 -4.89
CA THR A 93 28.96 3.75 -4.03
C THR A 93 27.50 3.63 -4.43
N LEU A 94 26.98 4.51 -5.29
CA LEU A 94 25.56 4.52 -5.64
C LEU A 94 25.17 3.27 -6.42
N LYS A 95 24.25 2.49 -5.85
CA LYS A 95 23.75 1.22 -6.40
C LYS A 95 22.28 1.22 -6.76
N ALA A 96 21.50 2.15 -6.22
CA ALA A 96 20.07 2.25 -6.48
C ALA A 96 19.63 3.69 -6.73
N LEU A 97 18.84 3.88 -7.78
CA LEU A 97 18.20 5.16 -8.10
C LEU A 97 16.68 4.93 -8.20
N CYS A 98 15.92 5.56 -7.31
CA CYS A 98 14.50 5.32 -7.18
C CYS A 98 13.74 6.65 -7.26
N PHE A 99 12.77 6.76 -8.16
CA PHE A 99 11.84 7.87 -8.24
C PHE A 99 10.51 7.46 -7.62
N SER A 100 9.86 8.36 -6.90
CA SER A 100 8.59 8.09 -6.24
C SER A 100 7.49 7.74 -7.25
N TYR A 101 6.46 7.00 -6.83
CA TYR A 101 5.36 6.58 -7.72
C TYR A 101 4.61 7.76 -8.38
N ASN A 102 4.52 8.87 -7.66
CA ASN A 102 3.89 10.10 -8.13
C ASN A 102 4.86 11.03 -8.88
N ALA A 103 6.13 10.66 -8.98
CA ALA A 103 7.11 11.41 -9.75
C ALA A 103 6.84 11.30 -11.24
N THR A 104 6.94 12.42 -11.95
CA THR A 104 7.28 12.41 -13.37
C THR A 104 8.79 12.42 -13.48
N THR A 105 9.39 11.34 -13.98
CA THR A 105 10.81 11.37 -14.34
C THR A 105 10.91 11.98 -15.74
N GLU A 106 11.49 13.17 -15.86
CA GLU A 106 11.82 13.75 -17.16
C GLU A 106 13.08 13.10 -17.76
N TYR A 107 13.10 12.93 -19.09
CA TYR A 107 14.24 12.28 -19.76
C TYR A 107 15.54 13.03 -19.50
N HIS A 108 15.49 14.37 -19.55
CA HIS A 108 16.67 15.20 -19.32
C HIS A 108 17.22 15.05 -17.90
N LEU A 109 16.36 14.95 -16.88
CA LEU A 109 16.77 14.65 -15.50
C LEU A 109 17.50 13.33 -15.42
N LEU A 110 16.86 12.25 -15.88
CA LEU A 110 17.46 10.91 -15.80
C LEU A 110 18.75 10.85 -16.60
N SER A 111 18.75 11.40 -17.81
CA SER A 111 19.92 11.48 -18.68
C SER A 111 21.08 12.18 -17.99
N ASN A 112 20.85 13.35 -17.41
CA ASN A 112 21.92 14.10 -16.74
C ASN A 112 22.46 13.34 -15.51
N ILE A 113 21.60 12.71 -14.71
CA ILE A 113 22.03 11.85 -13.59
C ILE A 113 22.87 10.69 -14.11
N ILE A 114 22.34 9.91 -15.07
CA ILE A 114 23.00 8.70 -15.58
C ILE A 114 24.36 9.02 -16.20
N HIS A 115 24.48 10.11 -16.97
CA HIS A 115 25.75 10.52 -17.58
C HIS A 115 26.79 10.97 -16.56
N GLN A 116 26.36 11.45 -15.40
CA GLN A 116 27.29 11.81 -14.33
C GLN A 116 27.78 10.57 -13.58
N LEU A 117 26.92 9.56 -13.39
CA LEU A 117 27.31 8.36 -12.64
C LEU A 117 28.40 7.53 -13.35
N PRO A 118 29.26 6.84 -12.59
CA PRO A 118 30.18 5.88 -13.18
C PRO A 118 29.42 4.82 -13.99
N LEU A 119 29.95 4.44 -15.16
CA LEU A 119 29.36 3.40 -15.99
C LEU A 119 29.16 2.12 -15.18
N HIS A 120 27.97 1.52 -15.34
CA HIS A 120 27.64 0.25 -14.71
C HIS A 120 27.73 0.27 -13.16
N SER A 121 27.54 1.44 -12.55
CA SER A 121 27.51 1.60 -11.09
C SER A 121 26.21 1.06 -10.51
N LEU A 122 25.09 1.29 -11.19
CA LEU A 122 23.75 0.97 -10.69
C LEU A 122 23.42 -0.51 -10.82
N THR A 123 22.75 -1.01 -9.79
CA THR A 123 22.16 -2.35 -9.72
C THR A 123 20.64 -2.30 -9.73
N LYS A 124 20.04 -1.16 -9.39
CA LYS A 124 18.60 -0.96 -9.35
C LYS A 124 18.21 0.42 -9.86
N ILE A 125 17.19 0.45 -10.73
CA ILE A 125 16.51 1.68 -11.17
C ILE A 125 15.00 1.46 -11.02
N ASP A 126 14.32 2.31 -10.26
CA ASP A 126 12.86 2.37 -10.21
C ASP A 126 12.40 3.75 -10.69
N LEU A 127 11.54 3.80 -11.71
CA LEU A 127 11.07 5.04 -12.33
C LEU A 127 9.56 5.21 -12.12
N GLY A 128 9.19 6.31 -11.46
CA GLY A 128 7.85 6.90 -11.59
C GLY A 128 7.80 7.68 -12.88
N THR A 129 6.94 7.30 -13.81
CA THR A 129 6.82 7.98 -15.11
C THR A 129 5.39 8.46 -15.29
N TYR A 130 5.21 9.70 -15.72
CA TYR A 130 3.97 10.17 -16.33
C TYR A 130 4.26 10.41 -17.83
N ASP A 131 3.25 10.75 -18.62
CA ASP A 131 3.32 10.85 -20.07
C ASP A 131 4.54 11.65 -20.58
N ILE A 132 5.35 11.03 -21.44
CA ILE A 132 6.54 11.64 -22.04
C ILE A 132 6.57 11.53 -23.57
N GLY A 133 5.60 10.85 -24.20
CA GLY A 133 5.57 10.64 -25.66
C GLY A 133 6.64 9.68 -26.23
N GLU A 134 6.42 9.26 -27.49
CA GLU A 134 7.17 8.23 -28.24
C GLU A 134 8.70 8.38 -28.18
N GLU A 135 9.20 9.52 -28.67
CA GLU A 135 10.64 9.72 -28.85
C GLU A 135 11.40 9.58 -27.53
N ASN A 136 10.74 9.93 -26.42
CA ASN A 136 11.39 9.88 -25.13
C ASN A 136 11.55 8.45 -24.63
N ILE A 137 10.63 7.53 -24.94
CA ILE A 137 10.74 6.12 -24.50
C ILE A 137 11.95 5.44 -25.12
N ILE A 138 12.14 5.59 -26.44
CA ILE A 138 13.31 5.04 -27.14
C ILE A 138 14.60 5.65 -26.55
N LYS A 139 14.60 6.96 -26.29
CA LYS A 139 15.74 7.64 -25.65
C LYS A 139 16.02 7.07 -24.25
N TYR A 140 14.99 6.84 -23.42
CA TYR A 140 15.11 6.18 -22.11
C TYR A 140 15.68 4.77 -22.23
N ALA A 141 15.12 3.95 -23.11
CA ALA A 141 15.53 2.58 -23.30
C ALA A 141 16.98 2.48 -23.78
N THR A 142 17.35 3.36 -24.72
CA THR A 142 18.71 3.47 -25.24
C THR A 142 19.69 3.91 -24.16
N LEU A 143 19.38 4.99 -23.44
CA LEU A 143 20.21 5.50 -22.36
C LEU A 143 20.49 4.43 -21.31
N ILE A 144 19.45 3.80 -20.76
CA ILE A 144 19.60 2.79 -19.69
C ILE A 144 20.28 1.54 -20.24
N GLY A 145 19.83 1.04 -21.40
CA GLY A 145 20.34 -0.18 -22.02
C GLY A 145 21.82 -0.12 -22.37
N THR A 146 22.32 1.07 -22.75
CA THR A 146 23.73 1.26 -23.16
C THR A 146 24.65 1.61 -21.99
N THR A 147 24.15 2.31 -20.96
CA THR A 147 25.00 2.82 -19.87
C THR A 147 25.00 1.94 -18.61
N GLN A 148 23.95 1.16 -18.35
CA GLN A 148 23.75 0.42 -17.08
C GLN A 148 23.68 -1.11 -17.27
N THR A 149 24.62 -1.70 -18.00
CA THR A 149 24.63 -3.16 -18.26
C THR A 149 24.81 -4.05 -17.02
N SER A 150 25.20 -3.47 -15.87
CA SER A 150 25.26 -4.14 -14.56
C SER A 150 23.93 -4.30 -13.87
N LEU A 151 22.88 -3.65 -14.38
CA LEU A 151 21.61 -3.50 -13.70
C LEU A 151 20.96 -4.88 -13.45
N LYS A 152 20.55 -5.11 -12.21
CA LYS A 152 19.82 -6.31 -11.78
C LYS A 152 18.31 -6.08 -11.72
N THR A 153 17.87 -4.86 -11.49
CA THR A 153 16.46 -4.51 -11.37
C THR A 153 16.15 -3.23 -12.11
N LEU A 154 15.17 -3.31 -13.01
CA LEU A 154 14.60 -2.16 -13.71
C LEU A 154 13.09 -2.18 -13.54
N SER A 155 12.52 -1.11 -12.99
CA SER A 155 11.09 -1.01 -12.78
C SER A 155 10.51 0.29 -13.31
N PHE A 156 9.44 0.16 -14.10
CA PHE A 156 8.57 1.26 -14.48
C PHE A 156 7.23 1.16 -13.75
N TRP A 157 6.86 2.18 -12.99
CA TRP A 157 5.60 2.17 -12.25
C TRP A 157 4.37 2.37 -13.13
N LYS A 158 4.50 3.16 -14.20
CA LYS A 158 3.45 3.49 -15.17
C LYS A 158 4.00 3.40 -16.60
N ASP A 159 3.12 3.29 -17.59
CA ASP A 159 3.50 3.38 -18.99
C ASP A 159 3.80 4.86 -19.33
N PRO A 160 5.03 5.20 -19.77
CA PRO A 160 5.38 6.54 -20.21
C PRO A 160 4.61 7.05 -21.45
N GLY A 161 3.97 6.18 -22.24
CA GLY A 161 3.20 6.60 -23.42
C GLY A 161 1.82 7.18 -23.11
N LYS A 162 1.41 7.25 -21.82
CA LYS A 162 0.01 7.41 -21.43
C LYS A 162 -0.48 8.87 -21.38
N ASN A 163 -0.73 9.46 -22.54
CA ASN A 163 -2.02 10.02 -22.99
C ASN A 163 -2.10 9.75 -24.52
N ALA A 164 -3.27 9.34 -25.00
CA ALA A 164 -3.56 8.98 -26.40
C ALA A 164 -2.96 7.70 -27.01
N ARG A 165 -1.94 7.02 -26.44
CA ARG A 165 -1.53 5.66 -26.87
C ARG A 165 -0.82 4.79 -25.82
N PHE A 166 -0.59 3.52 -26.15
CA PHE A 166 0.25 2.59 -25.37
C PHE A 166 1.61 2.40 -26.06
N SER A 167 2.60 1.96 -25.29
CA SER A 167 3.93 1.67 -25.83
C SER A 167 4.00 0.33 -26.60
N GLU A 168 4.85 0.27 -27.61
CA GLU A 168 5.05 -0.86 -28.51
C GLU A 168 6.35 -1.62 -28.21
N PRO A 169 6.44 -2.92 -28.59
CA PRO A 169 7.63 -3.77 -28.35
C PRO A 169 8.97 -3.19 -28.83
N ARG A 170 8.97 -2.41 -29.92
CA ARG A 170 10.18 -1.78 -30.49
C ARG A 170 10.72 -0.67 -29.61
N GLU A 171 9.86 0.04 -28.90
CA GLU A 171 10.23 1.20 -28.10
C GLU A 171 11.06 0.82 -26.86
N VAL A 172 10.89 -0.43 -26.40
CA VAL A 172 11.59 -0.97 -25.22
C VAL A 172 12.71 -1.93 -25.57
N GLU A 173 12.97 -2.18 -26.86
CA GLU A 173 13.90 -3.21 -27.32
C GLU A 173 15.30 -3.06 -26.71
N MET A 174 15.79 -1.83 -26.52
CA MET A 174 17.13 -1.58 -26.00
C MET A 174 17.33 -2.07 -24.56
N PHE A 175 16.27 -2.34 -23.78
CA PHE A 175 16.42 -2.99 -22.48
C PHE A 175 16.94 -4.43 -22.58
N SER A 176 16.86 -5.08 -23.76
CA SER A 176 17.48 -6.38 -24.02
C SER A 176 18.99 -6.42 -23.74
N LYS A 177 19.67 -5.26 -23.79
CA LYS A 177 21.10 -5.13 -23.47
C LYS A 177 21.40 -5.32 -21.98
N LEU A 178 20.40 -5.29 -21.12
CA LEU A 178 20.53 -5.48 -19.67
C LEU A 178 20.63 -6.97 -19.32
N VAL A 179 21.67 -7.65 -19.82
CA VAL A 179 21.85 -9.11 -19.70
C VAL A 179 22.04 -9.60 -18.26
N LYS A 180 22.33 -8.71 -17.31
CA LYS A 180 22.41 -9.02 -15.87
C LYS A 180 21.08 -8.80 -15.12
N CYS A 181 20.04 -8.33 -15.80
CA CYS A 181 18.76 -8.04 -15.19
C CYS A 181 18.09 -9.33 -14.71
N GLU A 182 17.74 -9.35 -13.42
CA GLU A 182 17.06 -10.45 -12.74
C GLU A 182 15.56 -10.13 -12.57
N ASN A 183 15.21 -8.84 -12.42
CA ASN A 183 13.86 -8.36 -12.19
C ASN A 183 13.51 -7.23 -13.15
N LEU A 184 12.54 -7.47 -14.03
CA LEU A 184 12.07 -6.46 -14.99
C LEU A 184 10.59 -6.18 -14.77
N ARG A 185 10.25 -4.93 -14.47
CA ARG A 185 8.88 -4.42 -14.58
C ARG A 185 8.81 -3.46 -15.76
N CYS A 186 8.19 -3.91 -16.84
CA CYS A 186 8.06 -3.16 -18.09
C CYS A 186 6.57 -2.98 -18.45
N PHE A 187 6.29 -1.97 -19.27
CA PHE A 187 4.94 -1.63 -19.71
C PHE A 187 4.53 -2.34 -21.01
N VAL A 188 5.44 -3.08 -21.66
CA VAL A 188 5.15 -3.94 -22.82
C VAL A 188 6.21 -5.04 -22.93
N TRP A 189 5.85 -6.18 -23.53
CA TRP A 189 6.81 -7.24 -23.85
C TRP A 189 7.53 -6.95 -25.17
N SER A 190 8.82 -7.30 -25.26
CA SER A 190 9.57 -7.28 -26.52
C SER A 190 10.23 -8.63 -26.77
N PRO A 191 10.10 -9.23 -27.97
CA PRO A 191 10.77 -10.50 -28.30
C PRO A 191 12.30 -10.47 -28.07
N SER A 192 12.93 -9.30 -28.20
CA SER A 192 14.37 -9.14 -27.94
C SER A 192 14.76 -9.41 -26.48
N PHE A 193 13.79 -9.39 -25.54
CA PHE A 193 14.03 -9.76 -24.14
C PHE A 193 14.34 -11.24 -23.94
N VAL A 194 14.15 -12.10 -24.95
CA VAL A 194 14.66 -13.49 -24.94
C VAL A 194 16.17 -13.53 -24.65
N SER A 195 16.92 -12.50 -25.01
CA SER A 195 18.36 -12.41 -24.69
C SER A 195 18.68 -12.21 -23.20
N MET A 196 17.70 -11.81 -22.38
CA MET A 196 17.88 -11.51 -20.95
C MET A 196 17.79 -12.77 -20.08
N GLN A 197 18.72 -13.69 -20.29
CA GLN A 197 18.71 -15.05 -19.73
C GLN A 197 18.76 -15.15 -18.19
N LYS A 198 19.05 -14.04 -17.49
CA LYS A 198 19.04 -13.97 -16.01
C LYS A 198 17.70 -13.57 -15.41
N LEU A 199 16.69 -13.24 -16.22
CA LEU A 199 15.38 -12.87 -15.71
C LEU A 199 14.77 -13.99 -14.86
N THR A 200 14.44 -13.65 -13.61
CA THR A 200 13.74 -14.50 -12.65
C THR A 200 12.34 -14.00 -12.38
N LEU A 201 12.16 -12.67 -12.38
CA LEU A 201 10.88 -12.00 -12.21
C LEU A 201 10.61 -11.09 -13.41
N LEU A 202 9.45 -11.29 -14.01
CA LEU A 202 8.95 -10.47 -15.10
C LEU A 202 7.57 -9.92 -14.73
N ASN A 203 7.41 -8.61 -14.82
CA ASN A 203 6.19 -7.90 -14.51
C ASN A 203 5.78 -7.03 -15.71
N LEU A 204 4.81 -7.53 -16.47
CA LEU A 204 4.42 -6.97 -17.75
C LEU A 204 3.03 -6.35 -17.68
N PHE A 205 2.84 -5.33 -18.49
CA PHE A 205 1.54 -4.76 -18.76
C PHE A 205 1.09 -5.17 -20.16
N TYR A 206 -0.17 -5.59 -20.27
CA TYR A 206 -0.82 -5.94 -21.53
C TYR A 206 -2.07 -5.08 -21.69
N HIS A 207 -2.06 -4.25 -22.73
CA HIS A 207 -3.21 -3.42 -23.11
C HIS A 207 -4.15 -4.13 -24.12
N LEU A 208 -3.62 -5.12 -24.85
CA LEU A 208 -4.33 -6.01 -25.77
C LEU A 208 -4.13 -7.48 -25.37
N ASP A 209 -4.92 -8.37 -25.95
CA ASP A 209 -4.86 -9.83 -25.73
C ASP A 209 -3.71 -10.54 -26.46
N THR A 210 -2.49 -10.05 -26.26
CA THR A 210 -1.27 -10.54 -26.93
C THR A 210 -0.39 -11.41 -26.03
N PHE A 211 -0.82 -11.72 -24.80
CA PHE A 211 -0.04 -12.56 -23.89
C PHE A 211 0.32 -13.91 -24.51
N ASN A 212 -0.66 -14.58 -25.13
CA ASN A 212 -0.48 -15.94 -25.66
C ASN A 212 0.53 -15.99 -26.83
N GLU A 213 0.75 -14.87 -27.53
CA GLU A 213 1.78 -14.73 -28.57
C GLU A 213 3.20 -14.70 -27.98
N SER A 214 3.34 -14.14 -26.77
CA SER A 214 4.64 -14.04 -26.09
C SER A 214 5.12 -15.34 -25.45
N VAL A 215 4.27 -16.36 -25.31
CA VAL A 215 4.58 -17.58 -24.53
C VAL A 215 5.76 -18.37 -25.11
N ASP A 216 5.89 -18.47 -26.44
CA ASP A 216 7.02 -19.17 -27.05
C ASP A 216 8.36 -18.50 -26.77
N ASP A 217 8.36 -17.19 -26.58
CA ASP A 217 9.54 -16.44 -26.16
C ASP A 217 9.79 -16.59 -24.65
N LEU A 218 8.75 -16.53 -23.82
CA LEU A 218 8.88 -16.72 -22.37
C LEU A 218 9.42 -18.11 -22.01
N LYS A 219 9.12 -19.14 -22.80
CA LYS A 219 9.70 -20.50 -22.66
C LYS A 219 11.22 -20.53 -22.87
N LYS A 220 11.78 -19.57 -23.61
CA LYS A 220 13.23 -19.45 -23.85
C LYS A 220 13.97 -18.76 -22.70
N LEU A 221 13.27 -18.33 -21.64
CA LEU A 221 13.87 -17.76 -20.44
C LEU A 221 13.99 -18.84 -19.34
N PRO A 222 15.19 -19.44 -19.14
CA PRO A 222 15.35 -20.64 -18.33
C PRO A 222 15.18 -20.39 -16.83
N ASN A 223 15.41 -19.16 -16.37
CA ASN A 223 15.37 -18.80 -14.95
C ASN A 223 14.04 -18.13 -14.54
N LEU A 224 13.12 -17.90 -15.49
CA LEU A 224 11.89 -17.17 -15.22
C LEU A 224 10.98 -18.01 -14.32
N CYS A 225 10.87 -17.64 -13.04
CA CYS A 225 10.06 -18.38 -12.07
C CYS A 225 8.89 -17.56 -11.52
N SER A 226 8.86 -16.26 -11.76
CA SER A 226 7.83 -15.34 -11.27
C SER A 226 7.31 -14.46 -12.41
N LEU A 227 6.01 -14.55 -12.69
CA LEU A 227 5.34 -13.75 -13.70
C LEU A 227 4.21 -12.92 -13.09
N ILE A 228 4.24 -11.62 -13.35
CA ILE A 228 3.17 -10.69 -12.98
C ILE A 228 2.60 -10.13 -14.27
N ILE A 229 1.29 -10.29 -14.45
CA ILE A 229 0.53 -9.82 -15.60
C ILE A 229 -0.39 -8.71 -15.11
N ARG A 230 -0.24 -7.52 -15.68
CA ARG A 230 -1.04 -6.33 -15.37
C ARG A 230 -1.85 -5.91 -16.58
N SER A 231 -3.02 -5.33 -16.35
CA SER A 231 -3.81 -4.64 -17.37
C SER A 231 -4.66 -3.55 -16.70
N THR A 232 -5.12 -2.57 -17.49
CA THR A 232 -6.11 -1.55 -17.05
C THR A 232 -7.41 -1.63 -17.84
N THR A 233 -7.41 -2.28 -19.00
CA THR A 233 -8.57 -2.41 -19.88
C THR A 233 -9.26 -3.72 -19.57
N LEU A 234 -10.18 -3.66 -18.60
CA LEU A 234 -10.94 -4.83 -18.20
C LEU A 234 -11.55 -5.53 -19.44
N SER A 235 -12.20 -4.83 -20.37
CA SER A 235 -12.90 -5.45 -21.51
C SER A 235 -12.06 -6.13 -22.60
N GLN A 236 -10.74 -5.97 -22.65
CA GLN A 236 -9.91 -6.35 -23.81
C GLN A 236 -8.86 -7.42 -23.54
N PHE A 237 -8.69 -7.83 -22.29
CA PHE A 237 -7.65 -8.79 -21.89
C PHE A 237 -8.24 -9.89 -21.00
N TYR A 238 -8.62 -11.00 -21.64
CA TYR A 238 -9.42 -12.06 -21.02
C TYR A 238 -8.85 -13.46 -21.19
N SER A 239 -7.75 -13.69 -21.93
CA SER A 239 -7.20 -15.05 -22.07
C SER A 239 -5.70 -15.18 -21.80
N ILE A 240 -5.35 -16.15 -20.96
CA ILE A 240 -3.96 -16.61 -20.77
C ILE A 240 -3.83 -18.13 -20.88
N HIS A 241 -4.64 -18.78 -21.71
CA HIS A 241 -4.71 -20.25 -21.82
C HIS A 241 -3.33 -20.93 -21.98
N ARG A 242 -2.39 -20.30 -22.68
CA ARG A 242 -1.03 -20.80 -22.89
C ARG A 242 -0.10 -20.64 -21.69
N VAL A 243 -0.52 -19.97 -20.61
CA VAL A 243 0.27 -19.86 -19.36
C VAL A 243 0.60 -21.23 -18.79
N SER A 244 -0.26 -22.22 -19.06
CA SER A 244 -0.07 -23.62 -18.67
C SER A 244 1.15 -24.29 -19.31
N GLU A 245 1.68 -23.73 -20.41
CA GLU A 245 2.92 -24.19 -21.03
C GLU A 245 4.19 -23.69 -20.32
N LEU A 246 4.07 -22.69 -19.44
CA LEU A 246 5.18 -22.11 -18.69
C LEU A 246 5.47 -22.91 -17.42
N SER A 247 5.89 -24.16 -17.62
CA SER A 247 6.17 -25.12 -16.53
C SER A 247 7.26 -24.66 -15.55
N GLN A 248 8.08 -23.67 -15.89
CA GLN A 248 9.10 -23.10 -15.03
C GLN A 248 8.56 -22.15 -13.94
N LEU A 249 7.31 -21.68 -14.06
CA LEU A 249 6.74 -20.72 -13.11
C LEU A 249 6.45 -21.34 -11.75
N THR A 250 6.84 -20.63 -10.70
CA THR A 250 6.53 -20.93 -9.30
C THR A 250 5.59 -19.90 -8.67
N TYR A 251 5.51 -18.70 -9.25
CA TYR A 251 4.62 -17.63 -8.82
C TYR A 251 3.95 -16.97 -10.04
N LEU A 252 2.63 -16.83 -9.97
CA LEU A 252 1.82 -16.13 -10.96
C LEU A 252 0.96 -15.06 -10.28
N ASN A 253 0.98 -13.85 -10.80
CA ASN A 253 0.11 -12.78 -10.35
C ASN A 253 -0.68 -12.22 -11.53
N ILE A 254 -2.00 -12.29 -11.44
CA ILE A 254 -2.94 -11.80 -12.47
C ILE A 254 -3.82 -10.67 -11.92
N SER A 255 -3.32 -9.97 -10.90
CA SER A 255 -4.03 -8.91 -10.20
C SER A 255 -4.40 -7.74 -11.10
N GLY A 256 -5.63 -7.25 -10.97
CA GLY A 256 -6.15 -6.12 -11.75
C GLY A 256 -6.47 -6.44 -13.21
N THR A 257 -6.56 -7.73 -13.57
CA THR A 257 -6.90 -8.17 -14.93
C THR A 257 -8.31 -8.78 -14.99
N GLN A 258 -8.87 -8.98 -16.20
CA GLN A 258 -10.09 -9.76 -16.40
C GLN A 258 -9.84 -11.26 -16.59
N ILE A 259 -8.59 -11.71 -16.51
CA ILE A 259 -8.20 -13.12 -16.68
C ILE A 259 -8.95 -14.06 -15.75
N ASN A 260 -9.38 -13.59 -14.58
CA ASN A 260 -10.17 -14.44 -13.69
C ASN A 260 -11.47 -14.97 -14.36
N LYS A 261 -11.95 -14.32 -15.42
CA LYS A 261 -13.10 -14.76 -16.24
C LYS A 261 -12.74 -15.73 -17.37
N ASP A 262 -11.45 -16.02 -17.58
CA ASP A 262 -10.97 -16.93 -18.61
C ASP A 262 -11.33 -18.38 -18.27
N PRO A 263 -12.12 -19.08 -19.10
CA PRO A 263 -12.34 -20.51 -18.91
C PRO A 263 -11.02 -21.31 -18.96
N ALA A 264 -9.98 -20.79 -19.61
CA ALA A 264 -8.71 -21.48 -19.71
C ALA A 264 -7.77 -21.28 -18.52
N VAL A 265 -8.06 -20.34 -17.60
CA VAL A 265 -7.45 -20.33 -16.25
C VAL A 265 -7.73 -21.66 -15.53
N PHE A 266 -8.75 -22.40 -15.96
CA PHE A 266 -9.01 -23.75 -15.46
C PHE A 266 -7.93 -24.80 -15.81
N SER A 267 -6.94 -24.46 -16.65
CA SER A 267 -5.79 -25.32 -16.97
C SER A 267 -4.55 -25.05 -16.11
N LEU A 268 -4.63 -24.17 -15.09
CA LEU A 268 -3.48 -23.87 -14.22
C LEU A 268 -2.99 -25.08 -13.40
N ASP A 269 -3.81 -26.12 -13.26
CA ASP A 269 -3.39 -27.39 -12.69
C ASP A 269 -2.28 -28.10 -13.47
N LYS A 270 -2.08 -27.73 -14.74
CA LYS A 270 -0.99 -28.25 -15.59
C LYS A 270 0.34 -27.56 -15.30
N CYS A 271 0.35 -26.40 -14.62
CA CYS A 271 1.58 -25.73 -14.18
C CYS A 271 2.21 -26.49 -13.01
N SER A 272 2.99 -27.53 -13.30
CA SER A 272 3.49 -28.48 -12.29
C SER A 272 4.36 -27.87 -11.18
N ASN A 273 5.07 -26.77 -11.46
CA ASN A 273 5.93 -26.10 -10.49
C ASN A 273 5.27 -24.89 -9.79
N LEU A 274 4.03 -24.55 -10.15
CA LEU A 274 3.35 -23.38 -9.58
C LEU A 274 3.10 -23.61 -8.09
N LYS A 275 3.58 -22.70 -7.25
CA LYS A 275 3.45 -22.75 -5.79
C LYS A 275 2.54 -21.67 -5.24
N TYR A 276 2.43 -20.56 -5.95
CA TYR A 276 1.69 -19.38 -5.51
C TYR A 276 0.94 -18.75 -6.67
N ILE A 277 -0.32 -18.39 -6.44
CA ILE A 277 -1.08 -17.48 -7.30
C ILE A 277 -1.57 -16.29 -6.48
N SER A 278 -1.48 -15.09 -7.06
CA SER A 278 -2.05 -13.87 -6.49
C SER A 278 -3.08 -13.25 -7.42
N VAL A 279 -4.22 -12.89 -6.87
CA VAL A 279 -5.31 -12.21 -7.59
C VAL A 279 -5.87 -11.07 -6.74
N TYR A 280 -5.55 -9.83 -7.10
CA TYR A 280 -5.98 -8.60 -6.44
C TYR A 280 -6.91 -7.78 -7.34
N TYR A 281 -7.68 -6.87 -6.74
CA TYR A 281 -8.59 -5.97 -7.46
C TYR A 281 -9.66 -6.69 -8.29
N ILE A 282 -10.13 -7.83 -7.78
CA ILE A 282 -11.29 -8.50 -8.39
C ILE A 282 -12.51 -7.64 -8.11
N ALA A 283 -13.18 -7.18 -9.17
CA ALA A 283 -14.33 -6.29 -9.13
C ALA A 283 -15.60 -6.92 -8.50
N SER A 284 -15.71 -8.24 -8.46
CA SER A 284 -16.84 -8.92 -7.83
C SER A 284 -16.39 -10.25 -7.24
N ILE A 285 -16.90 -10.60 -6.07
CA ILE A 285 -16.83 -11.96 -5.55
C ILE A 285 -17.87 -12.78 -6.33
N SER A 286 -17.42 -13.43 -7.40
CA SER A 286 -18.23 -14.24 -8.32
C SER A 286 -17.73 -15.69 -8.34
N GLU A 287 -18.39 -16.57 -9.10
CA GLU A 287 -18.05 -18.01 -9.19
C GLU A 287 -16.59 -18.24 -9.58
N GLU A 288 -16.05 -17.37 -10.43
CA GLU A 288 -14.68 -17.38 -10.92
C GLU A 288 -13.61 -17.29 -9.81
N VAL A 289 -13.87 -16.49 -8.75
CA VAL A 289 -12.95 -16.40 -7.60
C VAL A 289 -12.89 -17.73 -6.87
N PHE A 290 -14.04 -18.38 -6.75
CA PHE A 290 -14.18 -19.68 -6.09
C PHE A 290 -13.62 -20.82 -6.95
N ASP A 291 -13.67 -20.67 -8.25
CA ASP A 291 -12.99 -21.55 -9.18
C ASP A 291 -11.48 -21.51 -9.00
N ILE A 292 -10.88 -20.35 -8.77
CA ILE A 292 -9.45 -20.26 -8.47
C ILE A 292 -9.14 -20.89 -7.09
N LEU A 293 -10.08 -20.80 -6.13
CA LEU A 293 -9.92 -21.43 -4.81
C LEU A 293 -9.78 -22.96 -4.88
N LYS A 294 -10.31 -23.65 -5.91
CA LYS A 294 -10.15 -25.11 -6.07
C LYS A 294 -8.68 -25.53 -6.16
N TYR A 295 -7.82 -24.62 -6.62
CA TYR A 295 -6.39 -24.86 -6.70
C TYR A 295 -5.64 -24.76 -5.37
N SER A 296 -6.30 -24.36 -4.28
CA SER A 296 -5.71 -24.39 -2.94
C SER A 296 -5.14 -25.77 -2.58
N THR A 297 -5.71 -26.85 -3.12
CA THR A 297 -5.20 -28.22 -2.96
C THR A 297 -3.81 -28.44 -3.59
N LYS A 298 -3.40 -27.60 -4.53
CA LYS A 298 -2.13 -27.71 -5.28
C LYS A 298 -1.15 -26.59 -4.93
N PHE A 299 -1.61 -25.35 -4.87
CA PHE A 299 -0.77 -24.17 -4.61
C PHE A 299 -1.41 -23.18 -3.64
N HIS A 300 -0.59 -22.31 -3.07
CA HIS A 300 -1.05 -21.20 -2.24
C HIS A 300 -1.78 -20.17 -3.09
N VAL A 301 -2.95 -19.76 -2.64
CA VAL A 301 -3.84 -18.82 -3.33
C VAL A 301 -3.99 -17.57 -2.47
N GLN A 302 -3.58 -16.43 -3.01
CA GLN A 302 -3.62 -15.14 -2.33
C GLN A 302 -4.61 -14.19 -3.01
N PHE A 303 -5.54 -13.64 -2.22
CA PHE A 303 -6.59 -12.76 -2.72
C PHE A 303 -6.61 -11.37 -2.06
N GLN A 304 -7.03 -10.39 -2.84
CA GLN A 304 -7.53 -9.11 -2.36
C GLN A 304 -8.83 -8.81 -3.11
N LEU A 305 -9.94 -8.91 -2.39
CA LEU A 305 -11.28 -8.97 -2.96
C LEU A 305 -11.98 -7.63 -2.79
N TYR A 306 -12.66 -7.19 -3.84
CA TYR A 306 -13.55 -6.04 -3.82
C TYR A 306 -14.91 -6.46 -4.37
N SER A 307 -16.00 -6.17 -3.66
CA SER A 307 -17.33 -6.31 -4.26
C SER A 307 -17.77 -4.94 -4.79
N ILE A 308 -17.90 -4.80 -6.11
CA ILE A 308 -18.59 -3.68 -6.72
C ILE A 308 -20.11 -3.94 -6.64
N PRO A 309 -20.96 -2.90 -6.48
CA PRO A 309 -22.40 -3.05 -6.60
C PRO A 309 -22.76 -3.69 -7.95
N LEU A 310 -23.56 -4.76 -7.95
CA LEU A 310 -24.17 -5.32 -9.17
C LEU A 310 -25.62 -4.83 -9.25
N GLU A 311 -26.18 -4.89 -10.45
CA GLU A 311 -27.63 -4.76 -10.63
C GLU A 311 -28.34 -5.69 -9.64
N ASN A 312 -29.25 -5.12 -8.82
CA ASN A 312 -30.02 -5.76 -7.75
C ASN A 312 -29.35 -5.92 -6.36
N ASN A 313 -28.13 -5.40 -6.11
CA ASN A 313 -27.48 -5.40 -4.77
C ASN A 313 -27.28 -6.80 -4.13
N GLU A 314 -27.29 -7.87 -4.93
CA GLU A 314 -27.07 -9.24 -4.46
C GLU A 314 -25.75 -9.82 -4.98
N PHE A 315 -25.19 -10.77 -4.23
CA PHE A 315 -24.16 -11.65 -4.78
C PHE A 315 -24.78 -12.59 -5.80
N ALA A 316 -24.09 -12.80 -6.91
CA ALA A 316 -24.43 -13.88 -7.84
C ALA A 316 -24.56 -15.20 -7.04
N PRO A 317 -25.55 -16.06 -7.35
CA PRO A 317 -25.66 -17.36 -6.71
C PRO A 317 -24.36 -18.13 -6.94
N PHE A 318 -23.86 -18.79 -5.89
CA PHE A 318 -22.61 -19.54 -5.91
C PHE A 318 -22.88 -20.91 -5.27
N ASN A 319 -22.12 -21.92 -5.69
CA ASN A 319 -22.20 -23.25 -5.11
C ASN A 319 -20.82 -23.93 -5.04
N LEU A 320 -20.25 -24.01 -3.84
CA LEU A 320 -19.01 -24.76 -3.55
C LEU A 320 -19.28 -26.16 -2.95
N THR A 321 -20.52 -26.67 -3.03
CA THR A 321 -20.78 -28.01 -2.49
C THR A 321 -19.96 -29.05 -3.25
N GLY A 322 -19.20 -29.87 -2.52
CA GLY A 322 -18.35 -30.91 -3.08
C GLY A 322 -16.92 -30.48 -3.44
N THR A 323 -16.58 -29.19 -3.42
CA THR A 323 -15.22 -28.73 -3.73
C THR A 323 -14.28 -28.94 -2.55
N GLN A 324 -13.23 -29.74 -2.73
CA GLN A 324 -12.15 -29.89 -1.75
C GLN A 324 -11.24 -28.66 -1.78
N LEU A 325 -11.02 -28.05 -0.62
CA LEU A 325 -10.15 -26.88 -0.45
C LEU A 325 -9.11 -27.20 0.62
N ASP A 326 -7.94 -26.57 0.55
CA ASP A 326 -6.96 -26.54 1.64
C ASP A 326 -6.90 -25.13 2.26
N PRO A 327 -7.60 -24.89 3.38
CA PRO A 327 -7.66 -23.58 4.01
C PRO A 327 -6.30 -23.01 4.44
N LYS A 328 -5.28 -23.85 4.70
CA LYS A 328 -3.93 -23.39 5.10
C LYS A 328 -3.18 -22.75 3.94
N ARG A 329 -3.63 -23.00 2.71
CA ARG A 329 -3.05 -22.45 1.48
C ARG A 329 -3.84 -21.27 0.94
N ILE A 330 -4.92 -20.86 1.59
CA ILE A 330 -5.74 -19.73 1.16
C ILE A 330 -5.42 -18.52 2.05
N LEU A 331 -4.90 -17.46 1.44
CA LEU A 331 -4.60 -16.21 2.12
C LEU A 331 -5.43 -15.08 1.50
N ILE A 332 -6.50 -14.68 2.18
CA ILE A 332 -7.21 -13.45 1.82
C ILE A 332 -6.51 -12.32 2.58
N LEU A 333 -5.88 -11.38 1.89
CA LEU A 333 -5.20 -10.25 2.53
C LEU A 333 -6.18 -9.20 3.02
N HIS A 334 -7.21 -8.95 2.21
CA HIS A 334 -8.17 -7.88 2.40
C HIS A 334 -9.45 -8.17 1.62
N MET A 335 -10.59 -7.90 2.23
CA MET A 335 -11.90 -8.02 1.58
C MET A 335 -12.72 -6.75 1.81
N THR A 336 -12.99 -6.03 0.73
CA THR A 336 -13.93 -4.89 0.72
C THR A 336 -15.29 -5.34 0.21
N MET A 337 -16.32 -5.13 1.01
CA MET A 337 -17.71 -5.47 0.75
C MET A 337 -18.52 -4.19 0.61
N VAL A 338 -18.83 -3.77 -0.61
CA VAL A 338 -19.65 -2.59 -0.92
C VAL A 338 -21.11 -2.98 -1.21
N GLN A 339 -22.07 -2.38 -0.50
CA GLN A 339 -23.50 -2.34 -0.86
C GLN A 339 -24.24 -3.67 -1.10
N ARG A 340 -23.81 -4.82 -0.55
CA ARG A 340 -24.47 -6.11 -0.80
C ARG A 340 -25.07 -6.75 0.45
N LYS A 341 -26.32 -7.21 0.37
CA LYS A 341 -26.90 -8.05 1.44
C LYS A 341 -26.12 -9.36 1.55
N ILE A 342 -25.48 -9.59 2.70
CA ILE A 342 -24.89 -10.89 3.03
C ILE A 342 -26.04 -11.86 3.35
N LYS A 343 -26.46 -12.65 2.37
CA LYS A 343 -27.40 -13.76 2.62
C LYS A 343 -26.70 -14.86 3.41
N SER A 344 -27.44 -15.56 4.28
CA SER A 344 -26.90 -16.68 5.08
C SER A 344 -26.23 -17.75 4.22
N ARG A 345 -26.74 -18.04 3.01
CA ARG A 345 -26.10 -19.01 2.09
C ARG A 345 -24.73 -18.53 1.62
N PHE A 346 -24.59 -17.25 1.24
CA PHE A 346 -23.32 -16.63 0.83
C PHE A 346 -22.33 -16.65 1.96
N ALA A 347 -22.77 -16.20 3.12
CA ALA A 347 -21.96 -16.26 4.30
C ALA A 347 -21.52 -17.67 4.67
N LYS A 348 -22.40 -18.67 4.66
CA LYS A 348 -22.01 -20.06 4.98
C LYS A 348 -20.98 -20.61 4.01
N ALA A 349 -21.11 -20.34 2.71
CA ALA A 349 -20.19 -20.88 1.73
C ALA A 349 -18.85 -20.14 1.67
N LEU A 350 -18.87 -18.82 1.86
CA LEU A 350 -17.65 -18.03 1.93
C LEU A 350 -16.99 -18.25 3.29
N PHE A 351 -17.67 -17.90 4.37
CA PHE A 351 -17.07 -17.74 5.70
C PHE A 351 -16.84 -19.03 6.48
N ASN A 352 -17.68 -20.07 6.32
CA ASN A 352 -17.49 -21.32 7.08
C ASN A 352 -16.49 -22.28 6.42
N ARG A 353 -15.89 -21.89 5.29
CA ARG A 353 -14.93 -22.74 4.54
C ARG A 353 -13.47 -22.36 4.76
N PHE A 354 -13.21 -21.25 5.45
CA PHE A 354 -11.86 -20.82 5.80
C PHE A 354 -11.53 -21.23 7.25
N GLN A 355 -10.42 -21.93 7.48
CA GLN A 355 -9.93 -22.20 8.85
C GLN A 355 -9.38 -20.93 9.51
N GLN A 356 -8.93 -19.96 8.71
CA GLN A 356 -8.40 -18.67 9.15
C GLN A 356 -8.97 -17.60 8.20
N TRP A 357 -9.64 -16.58 8.74
CA TRP A 357 -10.16 -15.48 7.94
C TRP A 357 -9.06 -14.50 7.51
N PRO A 358 -9.33 -13.67 6.47
CA PRO A 358 -8.51 -12.52 6.19
C PRO A 358 -8.32 -11.67 7.45
N PRO A 359 -7.09 -11.18 7.70
CA PRO A 359 -6.86 -10.26 8.79
C PRO A 359 -7.68 -8.97 8.60
N ASN A 360 -8.05 -8.57 7.38
CA ASN A 360 -8.69 -7.28 7.12
C ASN A 360 -10.04 -7.40 6.40
N LEU A 361 -11.10 -6.88 7.05
CA LEU A 361 -12.44 -6.76 6.48
C LEU A 361 -12.90 -5.32 6.45
N TYR A 362 -13.49 -4.93 5.33
CA TYR A 362 -14.01 -3.60 5.11
C TYR A 362 -15.43 -3.64 4.55
N PHE A 363 -16.40 -3.15 5.32
CA PHE A 363 -17.78 -2.93 4.87
C PHE A 363 -17.99 -1.46 4.51
N LYS A 364 -18.52 -1.21 3.30
CA LYS A 364 -18.74 0.15 2.79
C LYS A 364 -20.14 0.36 2.20
N GLY A 365 -20.78 1.48 2.50
CA GLY A 365 -21.90 2.01 1.71
C GLY A 365 -23.26 1.36 1.98
N TYR A 366 -23.50 0.79 3.16
CA TYR A 366 -24.75 0.09 3.47
C TYR A 366 -25.86 1.05 3.93
N SER A 367 -27.10 0.87 3.45
CA SER A 367 -28.25 1.55 4.05
C SER A 367 -28.51 1.04 5.47
N THR A 368 -28.50 -0.27 5.67
CA THR A 368 -28.57 -0.90 6.98
C THR A 368 -27.52 -2.01 7.07
N PHE A 369 -26.73 -2.01 8.13
CA PHE A 369 -25.79 -3.08 8.45
C PHE A 369 -25.91 -3.46 9.91
N ASP A 370 -26.22 -4.73 10.17
CA ASP A 370 -26.24 -5.30 11.50
C ASP A 370 -24.95 -6.08 11.74
N VAL A 371 -24.11 -5.61 12.67
CA VAL A 371 -22.85 -6.27 13.04
C VAL A 371 -23.11 -7.66 13.64
N SER A 372 -24.33 -7.92 14.13
CA SER A 372 -24.74 -9.24 14.59
C SER A 372 -24.68 -10.30 13.47
N ASN A 373 -24.73 -9.87 12.21
CA ASN A 373 -24.66 -10.79 11.09
C ASN A 373 -23.29 -11.40 10.93
N ILE A 374 -22.20 -10.72 11.30
CA ILE A 374 -20.84 -11.23 11.06
C ILE A 374 -20.35 -12.20 12.13
N HIS A 375 -20.77 -12.05 13.40
CA HIS A 375 -20.30 -12.94 14.49
C HIS A 375 -20.87 -14.36 14.41
N LYS A 376 -21.97 -14.57 13.66
CA LYS A 376 -22.64 -15.87 13.53
C LYS A 376 -21.86 -16.89 12.69
N TYR A 377 -20.77 -16.48 12.05
CA TYR A 377 -20.00 -17.32 11.14
C TYR A 377 -18.77 -17.91 11.83
N THR A 378 -18.51 -19.19 11.60
CA THR A 378 -17.44 -19.91 12.31
C THR A 378 -16.07 -19.39 11.91
N GLY A 379 -15.19 -19.12 12.88
CA GLY A 379 -13.78 -18.81 12.66
C GLY A 379 -13.42 -17.32 12.55
N ILE A 380 -14.37 -16.44 12.19
CA ILE A 380 -14.13 -14.99 12.05
C ILE A 380 -13.73 -14.33 13.38
N SER A 381 -14.42 -14.68 14.48
CA SER A 381 -14.15 -14.19 15.83
C SER A 381 -12.71 -14.43 16.30
N ASN A 382 -12.11 -15.51 15.78
CA ASN A 382 -10.81 -16.01 16.22
C ASN A 382 -9.66 -15.65 15.25
N SER A 383 -9.92 -14.87 14.20
CA SER A 383 -8.88 -14.56 13.20
C SER A 383 -8.95 -13.14 12.61
N LEU A 384 -10.04 -12.40 12.83
CA LEU A 384 -10.15 -11.02 12.35
C LEU A 384 -9.19 -10.09 13.10
N VAL A 385 -8.31 -9.40 12.36
CA VAL A 385 -7.29 -8.49 12.91
C VAL A 385 -7.68 -7.02 12.73
N ARG A 386 -8.42 -6.69 11.68
CA ARG A 386 -8.87 -5.34 11.32
C ARG A 386 -10.30 -5.37 10.77
N LEU A 387 -11.14 -4.51 11.31
CA LEU A 387 -12.51 -4.29 10.88
C LEU A 387 -12.71 -2.82 10.54
N GLU A 388 -13.20 -2.55 9.34
CA GLU A 388 -13.55 -1.21 8.87
C GLU A 388 -15.03 -1.18 8.48
N LEU A 389 -15.78 -0.21 9.02
CA LEU A 389 -17.21 0.00 8.80
C LEU A 389 -17.40 1.44 8.33
N HIS A 390 -17.56 1.67 7.02
CA HIS A 390 -17.67 3.04 6.50
C HIS A 390 -18.95 3.30 5.70
N PHE A 391 -19.47 4.53 5.75
CA PHE A 391 -20.64 4.97 4.98
C PHE A 391 -21.85 4.06 5.22
N ILE A 392 -22.26 3.92 6.48
CA ILE A 392 -23.40 3.06 6.87
C ILE A 392 -24.52 3.94 7.43
N GLU A 393 -25.64 4.05 6.73
CA GLU A 393 -26.74 4.93 7.13
C GLU A 393 -27.44 4.46 8.40
N GLN A 394 -27.42 3.16 8.70
CA GLN A 394 -27.94 2.56 9.93
C GLN A 394 -27.07 1.40 10.38
N LEU A 395 -26.21 1.64 11.38
CA LEU A 395 -25.35 0.61 11.97
C LEU A 395 -26.01 0.06 13.24
N LEU A 396 -26.42 -1.22 13.20
CA LEU A 396 -27.13 -1.91 14.29
C LEU A 396 -26.19 -2.84 15.06
N ASN A 397 -26.49 -3.05 16.35
CA ASN A 397 -25.85 -4.02 17.25
C ASN A 397 -24.31 -3.97 17.24
N LEU A 398 -23.74 -2.77 17.27
CA LEU A 398 -22.29 -2.56 17.25
C LEU A 398 -21.57 -3.31 18.41
N ASN A 399 -22.23 -3.52 19.55
CA ASN A 399 -21.71 -4.34 20.66
C ASN A 399 -21.26 -5.76 20.24
N SER A 400 -21.75 -6.29 19.11
CA SER A 400 -21.34 -7.58 18.56
C SER A 400 -19.85 -7.64 18.21
N VAL A 401 -19.16 -6.50 18.09
CA VAL A 401 -17.70 -6.47 17.87
C VAL A 401 -16.91 -7.08 19.02
N ASN A 402 -17.47 -7.15 20.24
CA ASN A 402 -16.81 -7.78 21.39
C ASN A 402 -16.48 -9.26 21.20
N SER A 403 -17.05 -9.91 20.19
CA SER A 403 -16.70 -11.28 19.83
C SER A 403 -15.33 -11.43 19.15
N PHE A 404 -14.69 -10.34 18.71
CA PHE A 404 -13.42 -10.36 17.97
C PHE A 404 -12.19 -10.18 18.87
N SER A 405 -11.82 -11.24 19.61
CA SER A 405 -10.72 -11.19 20.60
C SER A 405 -9.33 -10.88 20.02
N TYR A 406 -9.10 -11.15 18.73
CA TYR A 406 -7.84 -10.88 18.02
C TYR A 406 -7.84 -9.55 17.26
N LEU A 407 -8.92 -8.77 17.34
CA LEU A 407 -9.04 -7.51 16.61
C LEU A 407 -8.04 -6.50 17.17
N THR A 408 -7.09 -6.07 16.34
CA THR A 408 -6.09 -5.04 16.70
C THR A 408 -6.46 -3.65 16.20
N SER A 409 -7.39 -3.56 15.24
CA SER A 409 -7.75 -2.30 14.59
C SER A 409 -9.25 -2.25 14.27
N LEU A 410 -9.95 -1.25 14.78
CA LEU A 410 -11.35 -0.99 14.49
C LEU A 410 -11.51 0.43 13.92
N SER A 411 -12.18 0.55 12.77
CA SER A 411 -12.51 1.84 12.17
C SER A 411 -13.99 1.94 11.88
N ILE A 412 -14.63 3.01 12.34
CA ILE A 412 -16.04 3.32 12.10
C ILE A 412 -16.10 4.73 11.53
N LYS A 413 -16.56 4.90 10.28
CA LYS A 413 -16.52 6.20 9.59
C LYS A 413 -17.82 6.50 8.84
N HIS A 414 -18.36 7.71 8.92
CA HIS A 414 -19.61 8.05 8.22
C HIS A 414 -20.73 7.04 8.55
N CYS A 415 -20.90 6.70 9.83
CA CYS A 415 -21.90 5.72 10.27
C CYS A 415 -22.91 6.35 11.23
N LYS A 416 -24.20 6.03 11.07
CA LYS A 416 -25.21 6.37 12.09
C LYS A 416 -25.42 5.19 13.02
N ILE A 417 -24.79 5.24 14.19
CA ILE A 417 -24.89 4.18 15.21
C ILE A 417 -26.30 4.23 15.81
N LYS A 418 -27.09 3.19 15.59
CA LYS A 418 -28.44 3.06 16.13
C LYS A 418 -28.36 2.38 17.50
N THR A 419 -28.29 3.21 18.53
CA THR A 419 -28.36 2.78 19.93
C THR A 419 -29.02 3.88 20.76
N GLU A 420 -29.66 3.48 21.85
CA GLU A 420 -30.07 4.35 22.95
C GLU A 420 -29.37 3.97 24.27
N GLU A 421 -28.57 2.89 24.24
CA GLU A 421 -27.86 2.34 25.38
C GLU A 421 -26.33 2.44 25.22
N PRO A 422 -25.58 2.46 26.33
CA PRO A 422 -24.11 2.36 26.29
C PRO A 422 -23.65 1.08 25.59
N ILE A 423 -22.62 1.22 24.75
CA ILE A 423 -21.97 0.14 24.01
C ILE A 423 -20.60 -0.11 24.64
N PRO A 424 -20.48 -1.04 25.61
CA PRO A 424 -19.18 -1.42 26.15
C PRO A 424 -18.38 -2.16 25.08
N LEU A 425 -17.11 -1.78 24.89
CA LEU A 425 -16.17 -2.43 23.96
C LEU A 425 -15.13 -3.31 24.69
N ASN A 426 -15.49 -3.84 25.86
CA ASN A 426 -14.61 -4.56 26.77
C ASN A 426 -14.18 -5.97 26.29
N GLY A 427 -14.81 -6.53 25.25
CA GLY A 427 -14.38 -7.80 24.65
C GLY A 427 -13.18 -7.66 23.71
N LEU A 428 -12.82 -6.43 23.34
CA LEU A 428 -11.75 -6.14 22.38
C LEU A 428 -10.36 -6.13 23.04
N ILE A 429 -9.99 -7.25 23.67
CA ILE A 429 -8.78 -7.38 24.51
C ILE A 429 -7.43 -7.19 23.78
N SER A 430 -7.41 -7.26 22.45
CA SER A 430 -6.21 -7.08 21.61
C SER A 430 -6.21 -5.77 20.83
N LEU A 431 -7.21 -4.90 21.02
CA LEU A 431 -7.39 -3.70 20.20
C LEU A 431 -6.32 -2.66 20.50
N GLN A 432 -5.52 -2.32 19.51
CA GLN A 432 -4.44 -1.34 19.60
C GLN A 432 -4.82 0.00 18.97
N ARG A 433 -5.68 -0.02 17.96
CA ARG A 433 -6.09 1.16 17.19
C ARG A 433 -7.61 1.26 17.09
N LEU A 434 -8.15 2.41 17.50
CA LEU A 434 -9.55 2.75 17.33
C LEU A 434 -9.65 4.08 16.56
N CYS A 435 -10.38 4.07 15.45
CA CYS A 435 -10.62 5.25 14.62
C CYS A 435 -12.11 5.47 14.43
N ILE A 436 -12.60 6.65 14.80
CA ILE A 436 -13.99 7.08 14.64
C ILE A 436 -14.02 8.37 13.84
N SER A 437 -14.81 8.43 12.77
CA SER A 437 -14.90 9.61 11.88
C SER A 437 -16.35 9.89 11.52
N HIS A 438 -16.83 11.12 11.61
CA HIS A 438 -18.19 11.49 11.16
C HIS A 438 -19.29 10.49 11.57
N CYS A 439 -19.51 10.30 12.87
CA CYS A 439 -20.45 9.31 13.38
C CYS A 439 -21.44 9.95 14.34
N ASP A 440 -22.70 9.52 14.28
CA ASP A 440 -23.69 9.89 15.29
C ASP A 440 -23.53 8.99 16.52
N ASN A 441 -23.97 9.49 17.68
CA ASN A 441 -24.11 8.67 18.90
C ASN A 441 -22.80 8.12 19.49
N VAL A 442 -21.65 8.76 19.21
CA VAL A 442 -20.34 8.39 19.74
C VAL A 442 -20.27 8.45 21.26
N GLN A 443 -21.09 9.30 21.90
CA GLN A 443 -21.21 9.41 23.36
C GLN A 443 -21.66 8.13 24.07
N PHE A 444 -22.26 7.18 23.33
CA PHE A 444 -22.66 5.90 23.89
C PHE A 444 -21.53 4.86 23.88
N LEU A 445 -20.38 5.12 23.24
CA LEU A 445 -19.27 4.18 23.22
C LEU A 445 -18.50 4.20 24.54
N SER A 446 -18.43 3.07 25.23
CA SER A 446 -17.58 2.91 26.41
C SER A 446 -16.29 2.18 26.03
N ILE A 447 -15.19 2.93 26.01
CA ILE A 447 -13.85 2.44 25.62
C ILE A 447 -12.89 2.28 26.79
N SER A 448 -13.35 2.54 28.03
CA SER A 448 -12.53 2.54 29.25
C SER A 448 -11.74 1.24 29.47
N ASP A 449 -12.35 0.10 29.15
CA ASP A 449 -11.81 -1.23 29.46
C ASP A 449 -10.85 -1.76 28.40
N ILE A 450 -10.61 -1.01 27.31
CA ILE A 450 -9.73 -1.43 26.22
C ILE A 450 -8.26 -1.20 26.61
N THR A 451 -7.78 -1.95 27.60
CA THR A 451 -6.43 -1.78 28.17
C THR A 451 -5.29 -1.98 27.17
N SER A 452 -5.54 -2.64 26.03
CA SER A 452 -4.59 -2.80 24.93
C SER A 452 -4.46 -1.58 24.02
N LEU A 453 -5.32 -0.58 24.14
CA LEU A 453 -5.40 0.54 23.19
C LEU A 453 -4.16 1.43 23.29
N THR A 454 -3.44 1.59 22.18
CA THR A 454 -2.24 2.44 22.10
C THR A 454 -2.44 3.69 21.26
N SER A 455 -3.42 3.68 20.36
CA SER A 455 -3.74 4.81 19.48
C SER A 455 -5.24 5.00 19.35
N PHE A 456 -5.68 6.24 19.55
CA PHE A 456 -7.06 6.68 19.36
C PHE A 456 -7.12 7.83 18.35
N THR A 457 -8.02 7.71 17.38
CA THR A 457 -8.25 8.72 16.35
C THR A 457 -9.72 9.10 16.31
N LEU A 458 -10.00 10.40 16.39
CA LEU A 458 -11.33 10.96 16.25
C LEU A 458 -11.29 12.08 15.20
N LYS A 459 -12.12 11.97 14.16
CA LYS A 459 -12.19 12.95 13.09
C LYS A 459 -13.64 13.37 12.80
N ASP A 460 -13.85 14.57 12.29
CA ASP A 460 -15.15 15.06 11.78
C ASP A 460 -16.30 14.88 12.78
N GLN A 461 -16.08 15.24 14.06
CA GLN A 461 -17.10 15.12 15.11
C GLN A 461 -17.59 16.48 15.57
N THR A 462 -18.80 16.51 16.12
CA THR A 462 -19.32 17.72 16.77
C THR A 462 -18.54 18.05 18.04
N CYS A 463 -18.20 17.06 18.86
CA CYS A 463 -17.41 17.22 20.08
C CYS A 463 -16.76 15.87 20.48
N PHE A 464 -15.84 15.92 21.45
CA PHE A 464 -15.23 14.72 22.03
C PHE A 464 -15.32 14.66 23.55
N THR A 465 -15.88 15.69 24.20
CA THR A 465 -16.08 15.79 25.65
C THR A 465 -16.65 14.53 26.30
N PRO A 466 -17.66 13.85 25.71
CA PRO A 466 -18.22 12.63 26.31
C PRO A 466 -17.21 11.47 26.41
N LEU A 467 -16.15 11.48 25.59
CA LEU A 467 -15.13 10.43 25.60
C LEU A 467 -14.02 10.68 26.64
N LEU A 468 -13.89 11.89 27.17
CA LEU A 468 -12.83 12.25 28.11
C LEU A 468 -12.74 11.32 29.33
N PRO A 469 -13.86 10.99 30.03
CA PRO A 469 -13.82 10.09 31.18
C PRO A 469 -13.31 8.68 30.87
N HIS A 470 -13.38 8.27 29.59
CA HIS A 470 -12.84 7.00 29.14
C HIS A 470 -11.33 7.08 28.88
N LEU A 471 -10.86 8.18 28.27
CA LEU A 471 -9.45 8.35 27.89
C LEU A 471 -8.49 8.31 29.09
N ILE A 472 -8.90 8.83 30.26
CA ILE A 472 -8.07 8.82 31.47
C ILE A 472 -7.84 7.41 32.03
N GLN A 473 -8.73 6.46 31.74
CA GLN A 473 -8.61 5.07 32.20
C GLN A 473 -7.65 4.25 31.32
N LEU A 474 -7.34 4.74 30.11
CA LEU A 474 -6.52 4.05 29.12
C LEU A 474 -5.02 4.28 29.34
N THR A 475 -4.47 3.64 30.36
CA THR A 475 -3.06 3.81 30.78
C THR A 475 -2.02 3.47 29.69
N ASN A 476 -2.35 2.57 28.76
CA ASN A 476 -1.48 2.19 27.64
C ASN A 476 -1.62 3.09 26.41
N LEU A 477 -2.60 3.99 26.37
CA LEU A 477 -2.78 4.91 25.25
C LEU A 477 -1.53 5.81 25.13
N LYS A 478 -0.95 5.88 23.93
CA LYS A 478 0.26 6.67 23.64
C LYS A 478 0.03 7.72 22.58
N GLN A 479 -0.99 7.57 21.75
CA GLN A 479 -1.29 8.50 20.67
C GLN A 479 -2.77 8.89 20.67
N ILE A 480 -3.01 10.20 20.55
CA ILE A 480 -4.34 10.76 20.28
C ILE A 480 -4.24 11.60 19.01
N SER A 481 -5.15 11.35 18.07
CA SER A 481 -5.32 12.16 16.87
C SER A 481 -6.73 12.75 16.85
N LEU A 482 -6.83 14.08 16.81
CA LEU A 482 -8.09 14.82 16.72
C LEU A 482 -8.05 15.74 15.50
N SER A 483 -9.04 15.62 14.62
CA SER A 483 -9.14 16.47 13.41
C SER A 483 -10.58 16.90 13.20
N ASN A 484 -10.79 18.13 12.73
CA ASN A 484 -12.09 18.66 12.37
C ASN A 484 -13.16 18.42 13.46
N ILE A 485 -12.85 18.86 14.68
CA ILE A 485 -13.79 18.78 15.81
C ILE A 485 -14.45 20.15 15.98
N SER A 486 -15.76 20.22 15.75
CA SER A 486 -16.46 21.51 15.65
C SER A 486 -16.50 22.28 16.98
N ASN A 487 -16.72 21.58 18.09
CA ASN A 487 -16.82 22.18 19.42
C ASN A 487 -15.73 21.63 20.33
N VAL A 488 -14.77 22.48 20.66
CA VAL A 488 -13.70 22.21 21.63
C VAL A 488 -13.70 23.34 22.65
N THR A 489 -13.87 23.00 23.93
CA THR A 489 -13.85 23.94 25.05
C THR A 489 -12.46 24.02 25.68
N ASP A 490 -12.22 25.06 26.48
CA ASP A 490 -10.98 25.16 27.27
C ASP A 490 -10.82 23.98 28.24
N ASN A 491 -11.92 23.51 28.85
CA ASN A 491 -11.91 22.33 29.72
C ASN A 491 -11.48 21.06 28.99
N ASP A 492 -11.88 20.90 27.73
CA ASP A 492 -11.46 19.73 26.93
C ASP A 492 -9.94 19.74 26.71
N ILE A 493 -9.39 20.93 26.46
CA ILE A 493 -7.95 21.13 26.23
C ILE A 493 -7.17 20.90 27.53
N GLU A 494 -7.62 21.46 28.65
CA GLU A 494 -7.04 21.23 29.97
C GLU A 494 -7.01 19.74 30.32
N PHE A 495 -8.11 19.04 30.04
CA PHE A 495 -8.19 17.59 30.26
C PHE A 495 -7.15 16.84 29.42
N LEU A 496 -7.04 17.14 28.13
CA LEU A 496 -6.06 16.47 27.27
C LEU A 496 -4.62 16.69 27.76
N ILE A 497 -4.29 17.89 28.25
CA ILE A 497 -2.95 18.19 28.78
C ILE A 497 -2.58 17.24 29.93
N LEU A 498 -3.54 16.94 30.80
CA LEU A 498 -3.39 16.08 31.99
C LEU A 498 -3.16 14.58 31.66
N LEU A 499 -3.33 14.15 30.42
CA LEU A 499 -3.12 12.75 30.00
C LEU A 499 -1.63 12.40 29.89
N ASN A 500 -0.99 12.16 31.03
CA ASN A 500 0.46 11.96 31.16
C ASN A 500 1.02 10.75 30.37
N ASN A 501 0.18 9.79 30.01
CA ASN A 501 0.55 8.61 29.24
C ASN A 501 0.74 8.89 27.74
N ILE A 502 0.18 9.99 27.22
CA ILE A 502 0.23 10.33 25.80
C ILE A 502 1.61 10.87 25.40
N ARG A 503 2.16 10.28 24.34
CA ARG A 503 3.47 10.58 23.74
C ARG A 503 3.36 11.36 22.44
N HIS A 504 2.26 11.19 21.70
CA HIS A 504 2.07 11.81 20.41
C HIS A 504 0.65 12.38 20.31
N TYR A 505 0.55 13.70 20.18
CA TYR A 505 -0.69 14.35 19.75
C TYR A 505 -0.59 14.68 18.26
N ILE A 506 -1.66 14.38 17.53
CA ILE A 506 -1.80 14.74 16.12
C ILE A 506 -3.07 15.58 16.00
N PHE A 507 -2.93 16.83 15.58
CA PHE A 507 -4.03 17.75 15.42
C PHE A 507 -4.16 18.20 13.96
N GLU A 508 -5.30 18.75 13.59
CA GLU A 508 -5.46 19.42 12.31
C GLU A 508 -4.75 20.78 12.31
N GLU A 509 -4.15 21.12 11.18
CA GLU A 509 -3.71 22.50 10.91
C GLU A 509 -4.88 23.48 11.02
N ASP A 510 -4.60 24.71 11.43
CA ASP A 510 -5.56 25.79 11.66
C ASP A 510 -6.63 25.50 12.74
N SER A 511 -6.44 24.44 13.54
CA SER A 511 -7.31 24.14 14.68
C SER A 511 -6.96 24.96 15.92
N ILE A 512 -7.91 25.03 16.87
CA ILE A 512 -7.71 25.66 18.20
C ILE A 512 -6.51 25.08 18.97
N PHE A 513 -6.09 23.86 18.64
CA PHE A 513 -4.94 23.22 19.29
C PHE A 513 -3.61 23.85 18.86
N GLN A 514 -3.54 24.48 17.68
CA GLN A 514 -2.32 25.08 17.15
C GLN A 514 -1.88 26.30 17.97
N GLU A 515 -2.83 27.16 18.33
CA GLU A 515 -2.57 28.31 19.23
C GLU A 515 -2.10 27.87 20.63
N LYS A 516 -2.36 26.61 20.98
CA LYS A 516 -2.12 26.01 22.30
C LYS A 516 -1.05 24.92 22.28
N GLU A 517 -0.31 24.77 21.18
CA GLU A 517 0.72 23.73 20.98
C GLU A 517 1.69 23.65 22.16
N LYS A 518 2.14 24.81 22.67
CA LYS A 518 3.09 24.93 23.77
C LYS A 518 2.67 24.21 25.05
N TYR A 519 1.38 23.97 25.26
CA TYR A 519 0.86 23.26 26.43
C TYR A 519 0.89 21.73 26.25
N PHE A 520 0.94 21.27 25.00
CA PHE A 520 1.03 19.87 24.65
C PHE A 520 2.48 19.42 24.43
N ALA A 521 3.34 20.26 23.85
CA ALA A 521 4.72 19.91 23.58
C ALA A 521 5.55 19.83 24.87
N THR A 522 6.19 18.68 25.12
CA THR A 522 7.15 18.50 26.22
C THR A 522 8.34 17.68 25.74
N PRO A 523 9.46 17.61 26.49
CA PRO A 523 10.60 16.75 26.11
C PRO A 523 10.25 15.27 25.90
N THR A 524 9.09 14.81 26.38
CA THR A 524 8.65 13.41 26.28
C THR A 524 7.34 13.24 25.51
N ARG A 525 6.86 14.30 24.86
CA ARG A 525 5.57 14.35 24.16
C ARG A 525 5.68 15.24 22.92
N THR A 526 5.44 14.68 21.75
CA THR A 526 5.45 15.42 20.48
C THR A 526 4.04 15.85 20.08
N VAL A 527 3.98 16.93 19.30
CA VAL A 527 2.75 17.44 18.68
C VAL A 527 3.05 17.58 17.20
N SER A 528 2.13 17.13 16.35
CA SER A 528 2.20 17.32 14.90
C SER A 528 0.87 17.85 14.40
N PHE A 529 0.93 18.75 13.43
CA PHE A 529 -0.23 19.26 12.72
C PHE A 529 -0.27 18.63 11.33
N VAL A 530 -1.46 18.21 10.89
CA VAL A 530 -1.68 17.57 9.60
C VAL A 530 -2.79 18.30 8.85
N THR A 531 -2.71 18.34 7.52
CA THR A 531 -3.76 18.94 6.70
C THR A 531 -5.01 18.07 6.73
N HIS A 532 -6.18 18.66 6.47
CA HIS A 532 -7.47 17.95 6.42
C HIS A 532 -7.47 16.71 5.47
N GLN A 533 -6.57 16.67 4.49
CA GLN A 533 -6.48 15.57 3.51
C GLN A 533 -5.66 14.36 4.00
N ASP A 534 -4.90 14.50 5.09
CA ASP A 534 -4.02 13.48 5.69
C ASP A 534 -4.70 12.73 6.88
#